data_AF-A0A3D9RS94-F1
#
_entry.id   AF-A0A3D9RS94-F1
#
_cell.length_a   1.000
_cell.length_b   1.000
_cell.length_c   1.000
_cell.angle_alpha   90.00
_cell.angle_beta   90.00
_cell.angle_gamma   90.00
#
_symmetry.space_group_name_H-M   'P 1'
#
loop_
_entity.id
_entity.type
_entity.pdbx_description
1 polymer ?
#
loop_
_entity_poly.entity_id
_entity_poly.type
_entity_poly.pdbx_seq_one_letter_code
_entity_poly.pdbx_strand_id
1 'polypeptide(L)'
;MVSTLHWLIVIVIIGASLFSVFYSFKARRSTDTRQKGIYASRMNMCMGIMLIFIALFVMLAYNGSTIKVIIGALFIVLGLFNLFAGLRNNSIYRSMKG
;
A
#
# COMPACT_ATOMS: atom_id res chain seq x y z
N MET A 1 24.01 0.98 11.82
CA MET A 1 23.20 1.86 10.94
C MET A 1 22.08 1.10 10.22
N VAL A 2 22.33 -0.08 9.63
CA VAL A 2 21.32 -0.90 8.92
C VAL A 2 20.18 -1.38 9.84
N SER A 3 20.43 -1.65 11.12
CA SER A 3 19.41 -2.14 12.06
C SER A 3 18.34 -1.10 12.40
N THR A 4 18.71 0.18 12.53
CA THR A 4 17.77 1.27 12.81
C THR A 4 16.82 1.51 11.64
N LEU A 5 17.35 1.45 10.41
CA LEU A 5 16.55 1.56 9.18
C LEU A 5 15.53 0.43 9.06
N HIS A 6 15.91 -0.80 9.40
CA HIS A 6 15.01 -1.96 9.40
C HIS A 6 13.80 -1.74 10.32
N TRP A 7 14.03 -1.32 11.56
CA TRP A 7 12.95 -1.08 12.52
C TRP A 7 12.02 0.06 12.09
N LEU A 8 12.56 1.13 11.51
CA LEU A 8 11.75 2.22 10.94
C LEU A 8 10.82 1.71 9.83
N ILE A 9 11.35 0.89 8.90
CA ILE A 9 10.53 0.32 7.81
C ILE A 9 9.44 -0.59 8.37
N VAL A 10 9.74 -1.42 9.38
CA VAL A 10 8.74 -2.29 10.02
C VAL A 10 7.62 -1.46 10.66
N ILE A 11 7.93 -0.36 11.34
CA ILE A 11 6.93 0.54 11.93
C ILE A 11 6.03 1.13 10.83
N VAL A 12 6.61 1.56 9.71
CA VAL A 12 5.85 2.08 8.57
C VAL A 12 4.94 1.01 7.96
N ILE A 13 5.42 -0.23 7.82
CA ILE A 13 4.62 -1.35 7.31
C ILE A 13 3.44 -1.66 8.25
N ILE A 14 3.68 -1.72 9.56
CA ILE A 14 2.63 -1.96 10.56
C ILE A 14 1.60 -0.82 10.51
N GLY A 15 2.05 0.43 10.48
CA GLY A 15 1.17 1.59 10.36
C GLY A 15 0.33 1.56 9.08
N ALA A 16 0.97 1.33 7.93
CA ALA A 16 0.28 1.21 6.64
C ALA A 16 -0.73 0.06 6.61
N SER A 17 -0.41 -1.06 7.26
CA SER A 17 -1.31 -2.21 7.41
C SER A 17 -2.53 -1.87 8.26
N LEU A 18 -2.34 -1.24 9.42
CA LEU A 18 -3.46 -0.78 10.27
C LEU A 18 -4.37 0.19 9.53
N PHE A 19 -3.81 1.15 8.80
CA PHE A 19 -4.57 2.08 7.96
C PHE A 19 -5.32 1.34 6.84
N SER A 20 -4.69 0.36 6.19
CA SER A 20 -5.32 -0.47 5.16
C SER A 20 -6.53 -1.22 5.72
N VAL A 21 -6.40 -1.83 6.91
CA VAL A 21 -7.50 -2.54 7.59
C VAL A 21 -8.61 -1.57 7.97
N PHE A 22 -8.28 -0.39 8.52
CA PHE A 22 -9.26 0.62 8.88
C PHE A 22 -10.08 1.09 7.65
N TYR A 23 -9.41 1.41 6.54
CA TYR A 23 -10.08 1.78 5.29
C TYR A 23 -10.87 0.62 4.68
N SER A 24 -10.40 -0.63 4.80
CA SER A 24 -11.11 -1.82 4.35
C SER A 24 -12.43 -2.01 5.09
N PHE A 25 -12.42 -1.88 6.43
CA PHE A 25 -13.64 -1.93 7.24
C PHE A 25 -14.61 -0.80 6.89
N LYS A 26 -14.10 0.42 6.73
CA LYS A 26 -14.92 1.59 6.40
C LYS A 26 -15.51 1.52 4.98
N ALA A 27 -14.76 0.98 4.02
CA ALA A 27 -15.24 0.73 2.65
C ALA A 27 -16.36 -0.30 2.62
N ARG A 28 -16.25 -1.39 3.41
CA ARG A 28 -17.30 -2.42 3.48
C ARG A 28 -18.56 -1.93 4.20
N ARG A 29 -18.42 -1.03 5.19
CA ARG A 29 -19.55 -0.48 5.96
C ARG A 29 -20.27 0.68 5.27
N SER A 30 -19.71 1.25 4.20
CA SER A 30 -20.34 2.37 3.48
C SER A 30 -21.38 1.87 2.48
N THR A 31 -22.63 2.30 2.66
CA THR A 31 -23.77 1.99 1.76
C THR A 31 -23.82 2.87 0.51
N ASP A 32 -23.26 4.08 0.60
CA ASP A 32 -23.17 5.01 -0.53
C ASP A 32 -22.02 4.63 -1.48
N THR A 33 -22.35 4.37 -2.75
CA THR A 33 -21.41 3.94 -3.80
C THR A 33 -20.25 4.93 -3.98
N ARG A 34 -20.47 6.23 -3.76
CA ARG A 34 -19.40 7.24 -3.86
C ARG A 34 -18.43 7.14 -2.70
N GLN A 35 -18.94 7.07 -1.47
CA GLN A 35 -18.12 6.92 -0.26
C GLN A 35 -17.34 5.61 -0.30
N LYS A 36 -17.99 4.51 -0.70
CA LYS A 36 -17.37 3.20 -0.89
C LYS A 36 -16.21 3.25 -1.90
N GLY A 37 -16.41 3.93 -3.03
CA GLY A 37 -15.36 4.17 -4.02
C GLY A 37 -14.15 4.92 -3.46
N ILE A 38 -14.38 6.00 -2.72
CA ILE A 38 -13.31 6.79 -2.08
C ILE A 38 -12.52 5.96 -1.05
N TYR A 39 -13.22 5.22 -0.18
CA TYR A 39 -12.55 4.40 0.84
C TYR A 39 -11.78 3.22 0.22
N ALA A 40 -12.33 2.56 -0.81
CA ALA A 40 -11.62 1.52 -1.56
C ALA A 40 -10.37 2.08 -2.28
N SER A 41 -10.47 3.29 -2.84
CA SER A 41 -9.33 3.98 -3.46
C SER A 41 -8.20 4.23 -2.47
N ARG A 42 -8.54 4.71 -1.26
CA ARG A 42 -7.57 4.95 -0.18
C ARG A 42 -6.96 3.65 0.34
N MET A 43 -7.76 2.59 0.46
CA MET A 43 -7.27 1.25 0.80
C MET A 43 -6.23 0.75 -0.21
N ASN A 44 -6.50 0.87 -1.52
CA ASN A 44 -5.56 0.47 -2.56
C ASN A 44 -4.26 1.29 -2.52
N MET A 45 -4.33 2.60 -2.26
CA MET A 45 -3.12 3.40 -2.05
C MET A 45 -2.31 2.93 -0.83
N CYS A 46 -2.96 2.70 0.32
CA CYS A 46 -2.29 2.21 1.53
C CYS A 46 -1.65 0.84 1.31
N MET A 47 -2.34 -0.08 0.65
CA MET A 47 -1.78 -1.39 0.29
C MET A 47 -0.61 -1.26 -0.69
N GLY A 48 -0.71 -0.35 -1.67
CA GLY A 48 0.38 -0.07 -2.60
C GLY A 48 1.65 0.44 -1.91
N ILE A 49 1.49 1.42 -1.01
CA ILE A 49 2.59 1.95 -0.18
C ILE A 49 3.19 0.83 0.68
N MET A 50 2.35 0.03 1.34
CA MET A 50 2.80 -1.10 2.15
C MET A 50 3.68 -2.08 1.34
N LEU A 51 3.25 -2.47 0.14
CA LEU A 51 4.00 -3.41 -0.71
C LEU A 51 5.36 -2.83 -1.14
N ILE A 52 5.42 -1.53 -1.45
CA ILE A 52 6.68 -0.85 -1.78
C ILE A 52 7.64 -0.87 -0.58
N PHE A 53 7.15 -0.56 0.63
CA PHE A 53 7.99 -0.62 1.83
C PHE A 53 8.40 -2.05 2.20
N ILE A 54 7.55 -3.06 1.97
CA ILE A 54 7.91 -4.48 2.14
C ILE A 54 9.02 -4.87 1.15
N ALA A 55 8.95 -4.45 -0.11
CA ALA A 55 9.99 -4.73 -1.09
C ALA A 55 11.35 -4.13 -0.67
N LEU A 56 11.33 -2.87 -0.21
CA LEU A 56 12.53 -2.20 0.31
C LEU A 56 13.08 -2.93 1.53
N PHE A 57 12.22 -3.38 2.45
CA PHE A 57 12.62 -4.19 3.60
C PHE A 57 13.32 -5.50 3.17
N VAL A 58 12.71 -6.24 2.24
CA VAL A 58 13.24 -7.52 1.73
C VAL A 58 14.58 -7.33 1.03
N MET A 59 14.76 -6.24 0.28
CA MET A 59 16.02 -5.91 -0.38
C MET A 59 17.12 -5.50 0.61
N LEU A 60 16.79 -4.80 1.69
CA LEU A 60 17.75 -4.33 2.70
C LEU A 60 18.15 -5.43 3.71
N ALA A 61 17.28 -6.41 3.93
CA ALA A 61 17.46 -7.42 4.98
C ALA A 61 18.54 -8.47 4.69
N TYR A 62 18.85 -8.74 3.43
CA TYR A 62 19.77 -9.82 3.10
C TYR A 62 20.59 -9.55 1.84
N ASN A 63 21.90 -9.44 2.03
CA ASN A 63 22.86 -9.38 0.92
C ASN A 63 23.02 -10.77 0.29
N GLY A 64 22.79 -10.88 -1.04
CA GLY A 64 23.23 -12.03 -1.84
C GLY A 64 22.18 -13.07 -2.28
N SER A 65 20.87 -12.78 -2.22
CA SER A 65 19.84 -13.74 -2.67
C SER A 65 19.06 -13.23 -3.89
N THR A 66 19.27 -13.87 -5.05
CA THR A 66 18.56 -13.58 -6.31
C THR A 66 17.03 -13.68 -6.16
N ILE A 67 16.57 -14.64 -5.36
CA ILE A 67 15.14 -14.86 -5.06
C ILE A 67 14.51 -13.61 -4.44
N LYS A 68 15.21 -12.93 -3.55
CA LYS A 68 14.71 -11.73 -2.87
C LYS A 68 14.60 -10.53 -3.81
N VAL A 69 15.52 -10.42 -4.76
CA VAL A 69 15.47 -9.38 -5.80
C VAL A 69 14.22 -9.58 -6.68
N ILE A 70 13.94 -10.83 -7.07
CA ILE A 70 12.75 -11.15 -7.87
C ILE A 70 11.47 -10.84 -7.08
N ILE A 71 11.39 -11.32 -5.83
CA ILE A 71 10.21 -11.08 -4.97
C ILE A 71 10.03 -9.58 -4.68
N GLY A 72 11.11 -8.85 -4.38
CA GLY A 72 11.09 -7.41 -4.16
C GLY A 72 10.62 -6.66 -5.41
N ALA A 73 11.10 -7.03 -6.60
CA ALA A 73 10.66 -6.44 -7.85
C ALA A 73 9.16 -6.66 -8.10
N LEU A 74 8.65 -7.89 -7.87
CA LEU A 74 7.21 -8.18 -7.97
C LEU A 74 6.40 -7.33 -6.99
N PHE A 75 6.85 -7.21 -5.74
CA PHE A 75 6.18 -6.38 -4.75
C PHE A 75 6.18 -4.89 -5.12
N ILE A 76 7.26 -4.36 -5.71
CA ILE A 76 7.29 -2.99 -6.22
C ILE A 76 6.29 -2.82 -7.37
N VAL A 77 6.27 -3.73 -8.34
CA VAL A 77 5.34 -3.65 -9.48
C VAL A 77 3.89 -3.67 -9.00
N LEU A 78 3.54 -4.63 -8.14
CA LEU A 78 2.20 -4.72 -7.54
C LEU A 78 1.86 -3.50 -6.69
N GLY A 79 2.83 -3.00 -5.92
CA GLY A 79 2.68 -1.82 -5.08
C GLY A 79 2.42 -0.56 -5.90
N LEU A 80 3.16 -0.35 -6.98
CA LEU A 80 2.99 0.76 -7.92
C LEU A 80 1.64 0.67 -8.65
N PHE A 81 1.25 -0.53 -9.11
CA PHE A 81 -0.07 -0.74 -9.72
C PHE A 81 -1.20 -0.37 -8.75
N ASN A 82 -1.14 -0.84 -7.50
CA ASN A 82 -2.15 -0.54 -6.47
C ASN A 82 -2.17 0.95 -6.09
N LEU A 83 -1.00 1.59 -6.04
CA LEU A 83 -0.90 3.02 -5.77
C LEU A 83 -1.47 3.85 -6.91
N PHE A 84 -1.12 3.53 -8.16
CA PHE A 84 -1.63 4.23 -9.35
C PHE A 84 -3.14 4.03 -9.51
N ALA A 85 -3.63 2.80 -9.36
CA ALA A 85 -5.06 2.51 -9.39
C ALA A 85 -5.79 3.26 -8.29
N GLY A 86 -5.26 3.27 -7.07
CA GLY A 86 -5.82 4.03 -5.95
C GLY A 86 -5.90 5.54 -6.23
N LEU A 87 -4.82 6.14 -6.73
CA LEU A 87 -4.75 7.58 -7.09
C LEU A 87 -5.75 7.95 -8.18
N ARG A 88 -5.79 7.18 -9.27
CA ARG A 88 -6.74 7.38 -10.38
C ARG A 88 -8.18 7.29 -9.90
N ASN A 89 -8.49 6.23 -9.15
CA ASN A 89 -9.84 5.98 -8.67
C ASN A 89 -10.30 7.08 -7.69
N ASN A 90 -9.42 7.50 -6.77
CA ASN A 90 -9.72 8.60 -5.84
C ASN A 90 -9.95 9.94 -6.55
N SER A 91 -9.21 10.22 -7.62
CA SER A 91 -9.42 11.42 -8.44
C SER A 91 -10.79 11.38 -9.14
N ILE A 92 -11.17 10.25 -9.72
CA ILE A 92 -12.47 10.05 -10.38
C ILE A 92 -13.62 10.22 -9.37
N TYR A 93 -13.56 9.56 -8.23
CA TYR A 93 -14.63 9.66 -7.21
C TYR A 93 -14.69 11.03 -6.52
N ARG A 94 -13.58 11.77 -6.43
CA ARG A 94 -13.58 13.16 -5.95
C ARG A 94 -14.12 14.14 -7.00
N SER A 95 -13.93 13.84 -8.29
CA SER A 95 -14.40 14.67 -9.40
C SER A 95 -15.87 14.41 -9.77
N MET A 96 -16.44 13.28 -9.36
CA MET A 96 -17.89 13.05 -9.44
C MET A 96 -18.61 14.01 -8.48
N LYS A 97 -19.03 15.16 -9.01
CA LYS A 97 -20.03 16.02 -8.37
C LYS A 97 -21.30 15.20 -8.18
N GLY A 98 -21.77 15.17 -6.93
CA GLY A 98 -23.17 14.83 -6.63
C GLY A 98 -24.02 16.05 -6.95
#